data_AF-A0A1T4PSK4-F1
#
_entry.id   AF-A0A1T4PSK4-F1
#
_cell.length_a   1.000
_cell.length_b   1.000
_cell.length_c   1.000
_cell.angle_alpha   90.00
_cell.angle_beta   90.00
_cell.angle_gamma   90.00
#
_symmetry.space_group_name_H-M   'P 1'
#
loop_
_entity.id
_entity.type
_entity.pdbx_description
1 polymer ?
#
loop_
_entity_poly.entity_id
_entity_poly.type
_entity_poly.pdbx_seq_one_letter_code
_entity_poly.pdbx_strand_id
1 'polypeptide(L)'
;MPEILPWHVLVLMHAPADAVIAVRPDGWVRVTRRADITAGEAVVYSRTRFIAEGIVPVPSALEALTDRLTSRAARLAELELVA
;
A
#
# COMPACT_ATOMS: atom_id res chain seq x y z
N MET A 1 13.88 3.25 -2.16
CA MET A 1 13.19 2.16 -1.44
C MET A 1 11.82 2.68 -1.06
N PRO A 2 10.72 1.96 -1.37
CA PRO A 2 9.38 2.46 -1.09
C PRO A 2 9.12 2.57 0.41
N GLU A 3 8.47 3.65 0.84
CA GLU A 3 8.10 3.90 2.24
C GLU A 3 6.60 4.15 2.35
N ILE A 4 5.87 3.21 2.95
CA ILE A 4 4.43 3.34 3.16
C ILE A 4 4.21 3.92 4.55
N LEU A 5 3.92 5.21 4.59
CA LEU A 5 3.66 5.97 5.81
C LEU A 5 2.21 5.84 6.33
N PRO A 6 1.95 6.14 7.63
CA PRO A 6 0.61 6.06 8.22
C PRO A 6 -0.46 6.87 7.49
N TRP A 7 -0.10 8.02 6.93
CA TRP A 7 -1.04 8.85 6.19
C TRP A 7 -1.57 8.16 4.91
N HIS A 8 -0.82 7.27 4.27
CA HIS A 8 -1.33 6.48 3.14
C HIS A 8 -2.45 5.54 3.57
N VAL A 9 -2.34 4.95 4.78
CA VAL A 9 -3.40 4.10 5.33
C VAL A 9 -4.62 4.95 5.67
N LEU A 10 -4.44 6.12 6.27
CA LEU A 10 -5.54 7.04 6.55
C LEU A 10 -6.25 7.49 5.27
N VAL A 11 -5.51 7.85 4.23
CA VAL A 11 -6.10 8.17 2.91
C VAL A 11 -6.85 6.96 2.35
N LEU A 12 -6.28 5.74 2.44
CA LEU A 12 -6.93 4.51 1.99
C LEU A 12 -8.27 4.26 2.72
N MET A 13 -8.35 4.53 4.02
CA MET A 13 -9.58 4.37 4.81
C MET A 13 -10.73 5.23 4.26
N HIS A 14 -10.42 6.47 3.88
CA HIS A 14 -11.37 7.45 3.36
C HIS A 14 -11.55 7.40 1.83
N ALA A 15 -10.78 6.56 1.13
CA ALA A 15 -10.85 6.40 -0.31
C ALA A 15 -12.06 5.53 -0.76
N PRO A 16 -12.39 5.51 -2.07
CA PRO A 16 -13.40 4.61 -2.63
C PRO A 16 -13.13 3.12 -2.35
N ALA A 17 -14.16 2.29 -2.44
CA ALA A 17 -14.08 0.87 -2.05
C ALA A 17 -13.02 0.05 -2.83
N ASP A 18 -12.74 0.43 -4.07
CA ASP A 18 -11.76 -0.16 -4.97
C ASP A 18 -10.35 0.45 -4.85
N ALA A 19 -10.14 1.31 -3.85
CA ALA A 19 -8.85 1.93 -3.63
C ALA A 19 -7.77 0.95 -3.16
N VAL A 20 -6.54 1.21 -3.58
CA VAL A 20 -5.34 0.45 -3.29
C VAL A 20 -4.17 1.37 -2.97
N ILE A 21 -3.21 0.86 -2.21
CA ILE A 21 -1.86 1.42 -2.09
C ILE A 21 -1.02 0.81 -3.20
N ALA A 22 -0.56 1.66 -4.11
CA ALA A 22 0.29 1.28 -5.24
C ALA A 22 1.69 1.86 -5.06
N VAL A 23 2.67 1.14 -5.59
CA VAL A 23 4.09 1.52 -5.56
C VAL A 23 4.63 1.49 -6.98
N ARG A 24 5.28 2.57 -7.39
CA ARG A 24 5.99 2.68 -8.68
C ARG A 24 7.41 2.10 -8.55
N PRO A 25 8.07 1.75 -9.67
CA PRO A 25 9.43 1.19 -9.65
C PRO A 25 10.48 2.13 -9.05
N ASP A 26 10.26 3.45 -9.13
CA ASP A 26 11.11 4.47 -8.49
C ASP A 26 10.91 4.55 -6.96
N GLY A 27 10.02 3.73 -6.40
CA GLY A 27 9.66 3.70 -4.99
C GLY A 27 8.57 4.68 -4.58
N TRP A 28 7.99 5.43 -5.53
CA TRP A 28 6.90 6.35 -5.22
C TRP A 28 5.64 5.61 -4.77
N VAL A 29 5.06 6.03 -3.65
CA VAL A 29 3.85 5.44 -3.07
C VAL A 29 2.66 6.35 -3.31
N ARG A 30 1.52 5.78 -3.72
CA ARG A 30 0.26 6.54 -3.82
C ARG A 30 -0.95 5.68 -3.47
N VAL A 31 -2.02 6.35 -3.03
CA VAL A 31 -3.35 5.74 -2.90
C VAL A 31 -4.16 6.09 -4.15
N THR A 32 -4.71 5.08 -4.81
CA THR A 32 -5.42 5.24 -6.08
C THR A 32 -6.51 4.20 -6.24
N ARG A 33 -7.40 4.33 -7.22
CA ARG A 33 -8.29 3.23 -7.59
C ARG A 33 -7.52 2.15 -8.32
N ARG A 34 -7.97 0.90 -8.15
CA ARG A 34 -7.36 -0.25 -8.83
C ARG A 34 -7.40 -0.14 -10.35
N ALA A 35 -8.41 0.51 -10.92
CA ALA A 35 -8.52 0.73 -12.36
C ALA A 35 -7.47 1.70 -12.92
N ASP A 36 -6.88 2.55 -12.06
CA ASP A 36 -5.91 3.58 -12.45
C ASP A 36 -4.45 3.12 -12.30
N ILE A 37 -4.24 1.81 -12.11
CA ILE A 37 -2.91 1.21 -11.99
C ILE A 37 -2.26 1.13 -13.36
N THR A 38 -1.07 1.70 -13.49
CA THR A 38 -0.30 1.69 -14.74
C THR A 38 0.65 0.50 -14.80
N ALA A 39 1.11 0.16 -16.01
CA ALA A 39 2.13 -0.86 -16.19
C ALA A 39 3.40 -0.53 -15.37
N GLY A 40 3.90 -1.52 -14.64
CA GLY A 40 5.05 -1.37 -13.74
C GLY A 40 4.71 -0.88 -12.33
N GLU A 41 3.45 -0.56 -12.02
CA GLU A 41 3.04 -0.32 -10.63
C GLU A 41 2.64 -1.62 -9.94
N ALA A 42 3.16 -1.81 -8.72
CA ALA A 42 2.81 -2.93 -7.88
C ALA A 42 1.72 -2.53 -6.86
N VAL A 43 0.63 -3.31 -6.80
CA VAL A 43 -0.39 -3.15 -5.76
C VAL A 43 0.07 -3.85 -4.48
N VAL A 44 0.24 -3.08 -3.41
CA VAL A 44 0.75 -3.60 -2.14
C VAL A 44 -0.37 -3.98 -1.18
N TYR A 45 -1.43 -3.16 -1.12
CA TYR A 45 -2.54 -3.34 -0.20
C TYR A 45 -3.83 -2.72 -0.73
N SER A 46 -5.00 -3.21 -0.30
CA SER A 46 -6.30 -2.72 -0.77
C SER A 46 -7.20 -2.30 0.38
N ARG A 47 -8.12 -1.38 0.11
CA ARG A 47 -9.14 -0.96 1.07
C ARG A 47 -10.05 -2.11 1.47
N THR A 48 -10.43 -2.96 0.52
CA THR A 48 -11.19 -4.18 0.80
C THR A 48 -10.49 -5.07 1.83
N ARG A 49 -9.17 -5.24 1.70
CA ARG A 49 -8.39 -6.05 2.63
C ARG A 49 -8.28 -5.38 4.00
N PHE A 50 -8.08 -4.06 4.06
CA PHE A 50 -8.10 -3.31 5.32
C PHE A 50 -9.39 -3.54 6.11
N ILE A 51 -10.55 -3.45 5.43
CA ILE A 51 -11.86 -3.65 6.04
C ILE A 51 -12.04 -5.11 6.48
N ALA A 52 -11.67 -6.07 5.64
CA ALA A 52 -11.78 -7.49 5.96
C ALA A 52 -10.90 -7.91 7.13
N GLU A 53 -9.72 -7.29 7.28
CA GLU A 53 -8.82 -7.51 8.43
C GLU A 53 -9.33 -6.87 9.73
N GLY A 54 -10.38 -6.02 9.67
CA GLY A 54 -11.00 -5.42 10.86
C GLY A 54 -10.06 -4.52 11.66
N ILE A 55 -9.09 -3.89 11.00
CA ILE A 55 -8.05 -3.10 11.66
C ILE A 55 -8.66 -1.85 12.32
N VAL A 56 -8.48 -1.73 13.63
CA VAL A 56 -8.84 -0.51 14.37
C VAL A 56 -7.71 0.52 14.21
N PRO A 57 -7.99 1.75 13.72
CA PRO A 57 -6.98 2.73 13.36
C PRO A 57 -6.42 3.47 14.58
N VAL A 58 -5.81 2.73 15.50
CA VAL A 58 -4.99 3.30 16.60
C VAL A 58 -3.54 3.45 16.13
N PRO A 59 -2.75 4.39 16.69
CA PRO A 59 -1.38 4.66 16.23
C PRO A 59 -0.50 3.41 16.10
N SER A 60 -0.47 2.54 17.11
CA SER A 60 0.34 1.31 17.10
C SER A 60 -0.08 0.30 16.03
N ALA A 61 -1.37 0.21 15.72
CA ALA A 61 -1.86 -0.67 14.66
C ALA A 61 -1.52 -0.11 13.28
N LEU A 62 -1.57 1.22 13.12
CA LEU A 62 -1.15 1.89 11.89
C LEU A 62 0.36 1.71 11.66
N GLU A 63 1.19 1.90 12.69
CA GLU A 63 2.64 1.68 12.64
C GLU A 63 3.00 0.24 12.23
N ALA A 64 2.42 -0.75 12.92
CA ALA A 64 2.64 -2.16 12.60
C ALA A 64 2.18 -2.52 11.18
N LEU A 65 1.06 -1.94 10.72
CA LEU A 65 0.60 -2.12 9.36
C LEU A 65 1.58 -1.50 8.37
N THR A 66 2.01 -0.26 8.58
CA THR A 66 2.92 0.45 7.69
C THR A 66 4.28 -0.25 7.55
N ASP A 67 4.83 -0.80 8.64
CA ASP A 67 6.08 -1.55 8.60
C ASP A 67 5.95 -2.83 7.76
N ARG A 68 4.84 -3.55 7.96
CA ARG A 68 4.51 -4.76 7.20
C ARG A 68 4.33 -4.45 5.71
N LEU A 69 3.64 -3.37 5.38
CA LEU A 69 3.41 -2.95 4.00
C LEU A 69 4.69 -2.45 3.34
N THR A 70 5.51 -1.67 4.04
CA THR A 70 6.81 -1.19 3.57
C THR A 70 7.75 -2.37 3.27
N SER A 71 7.84 -3.33 4.19
CA SER A 71 8.62 -4.56 3.98
C SER A 71 8.10 -5.39 2.80
N ARG A 72 6.78 -5.43 2.60
CA ARG A 72 6.17 -6.08 1.43
C ARG A 72 6.52 -5.34 0.12
N ALA A 73 6.47 -4.01 0.12
CA ALA A 73 6.80 -3.19 -1.03
C ALA A 73 8.28 -3.32 -1.42
N ALA A 74 9.19 -3.34 -0.44
CA ALA A 74 10.62 -3.57 -0.68
C ALA A 74 10.88 -4.92 -1.36
N ARG A 75 10.26 -6.00 -0.87
CA ARG A 75 10.38 -7.32 -1.52
C ARG A 75 9.82 -7.37 -2.94
N LEU A 76 8.74 -6.66 -3.22
CA LEU A 76 8.19 -6.59 -4.58
C LEU A 76 9.14 -5.87 -5.52
N ALA A 77 9.74 -4.76 -5.07
CA ALA A 77 10.74 -4.04 -5.84
C ALA A 77 12.01 -4.88 -6.11
N GLU A 78 12.45 -5.69 -5.15
CA GLU A 78 13.57 -6.62 -5.33
C GLU A 78 13.27 -7.70 -6.37
N LEU A 79 12.06 -8.26 -6.38
CA LEU A 79 11.67 -9.30 -7.33
C LEU A 79 11.58 -8.78 -8.78
N GLU A 80 11.16 -7.52 -8.98
CA GLU A 80 11.14 -6.88 -10.29
C GLU A 80 12.55 -6.54 -10.83
N LEU A 81 13.55 -6.40 -9.97
CA LEU A 81 14.94 -6.18 -10.38
C LEU A 81 15.66 -7.46 -10.83
N VAL A 82 15.12 -8.63 -10.47
CA VAL A 82 15.70 -9.95 -10.78
C VAL A 82 15.02 -10.61 -11.99
N ALA A 83 13.85 -10.11 -12.41
CA ALA A 83 13.06 -10.59 -13.53
C ALA A 83 13.40 -9.86 -14.85
#